data_AF-A0A3A4UN07-F1
#
_entry.id   AF-A0A3A4UN07-F1
#
_cell.length_a   1.000
_cell.length_b   1.000
_cell.length_c   1.000
_cell.angle_alpha   90.00
_cell.angle_beta   90.00
_cell.angle_gamma   90.00
#
_symmetry.space_group_name_H-M   'P 1'
#
loop_
_entity.id
_entity.type
_entity.pdbx_description
1 polymer ?
#
loop_
_entity_poly.entity_id
_entity_poly.type
_entity_poly.pdbx_seq_one_letter_code
_entity_poly.pdbx_strand_id
1 'polypeptide(L)'
;MKQLFVLLLLILAACETAVQTVPSSNYTPSVFEEPAPEADLCAGKTCPAGQTCSNGICGCETGKLCGKTCIPSNACCTNSDCVTQNCVNGTCAPAKECSIGEQLEDGECVCSADFIKCPEQGKCIKKGSCCYHGNCPRFNRCQPTTYRSSVCIVLGEKKVCRTLGEQRNSDFYQLGNSTYNTDILAWLSTGDLRVSINGQNITLRANNTEMLDGAKLYQEGIDILGGNCEPDEDDD
;
A
#
# COMPACT_ATOMS: atom_id res chain seq x y z
N MET A 1 -15.73 17.08 -42.60
CA MET A 1 -15.96 16.06 -41.57
C MET A 1 -17.25 16.37 -40.82
N LYS A 2 -18.37 16.07 -41.47
CA LYS A 2 -19.73 16.52 -41.10
C LYS A 2 -20.71 15.35 -41.33
N GLN A 3 -20.39 14.16 -40.83
CA GLN A 3 -21.23 12.96 -41.02
C GLN A 3 -21.13 11.95 -39.86
N LEU A 4 -20.99 12.42 -38.61
CA LEU A 4 -20.96 11.53 -37.45
C LEU A 4 -21.82 12.03 -36.29
N PHE A 5 -23.00 12.59 -36.59
CA PHE A 5 -23.93 13.12 -35.58
C PHE A 5 -25.38 12.63 -35.74
N VAL A 6 -25.64 11.69 -36.65
CA VAL A 6 -27.01 11.25 -37.00
C VAL A 6 -27.36 9.86 -36.45
N LEU A 7 -26.41 9.13 -35.85
CA LEU A 7 -26.63 7.74 -35.41
C LEU A 7 -27.01 7.59 -33.92
N LEU A 8 -27.08 8.66 -33.13
CA LEU A 8 -27.39 8.59 -31.69
C LEU A 8 -28.83 9.03 -31.31
N LEU A 9 -29.71 9.21 -32.31
CA LEU A 9 -31.10 9.66 -32.14
C LEU A 9 -32.15 8.56 -32.36
N LEU A 10 -31.73 7.29 -32.45
CA LEU A 10 -32.58 6.15 -32.85
C LEU A 10 -32.84 5.10 -31.74
N ILE A 11 -32.59 5.43 -30.46
CA ILE A 11 -32.83 4.51 -29.32
C ILE A 11 -33.80 5.13 -28.28
N LEU A 12 -34.77 5.93 -28.70
CA LEU A 12 -35.75 6.57 -27.80
C LEU A 12 -37.22 6.27 -28.14
N ALA A 13 -37.50 5.27 -28.96
CA ALA A 13 -38.87 4.91 -29.32
C ALA A 13 -39.11 3.41 -29.26
N ALA A 14 -39.44 2.88 -28.08
CA ALA A 14 -40.28 1.70 -27.89
C ALA A 14 -40.38 1.36 -26.39
N CYS A 15 -41.30 2.03 -25.69
CA CYS A 15 -41.98 1.38 -24.57
C CYS A 15 -43.35 2.04 -24.48
N GLU A 16 -44.24 1.63 -25.38
CA GLU A 16 -45.66 1.90 -25.26
C GLU A 16 -46.16 1.22 -23.98
N THR A 17 -46.58 2.02 -23.01
CA THR A 17 -47.30 1.52 -21.85
C THR A 17 -48.69 1.09 -22.33
N ALA A 18 -48.90 -0.22 -22.38
CA ALA A 18 -50.22 -0.80 -22.55
C ALA A 18 -51.14 -0.27 -21.44
N VAL A 19 -52.11 0.56 -21.82
CA VAL A 19 -53.20 0.99 -20.94
C VAL A 19 -54.11 -0.22 -20.73
N GLN A 20 -53.93 -0.93 -19.62
CA GLN A 20 -54.92 -1.90 -19.15
C GLN A 20 -56.15 -1.14 -18.66
N THR A 21 -57.24 -1.22 -19.42
CA THR A 21 -58.57 -0.86 -18.94
C THR A 21 -59.05 -1.93 -17.96
N VAL A 22 -59.09 -1.56 -16.68
CA VAL A 22 -59.67 -2.42 -15.63
C VAL A 22 -61.19 -2.37 -15.76
N PRO A 23 -61.91 -3.52 -15.86
CA PRO A 23 -63.36 -3.51 -15.84
C PRO A 23 -63.88 -3.06 -14.47
N SER A 24 -64.76 -2.06 -14.48
CA SER A 24 -65.53 -1.61 -13.34
C SER A 24 -66.52 -2.70 -12.92
N SER A 25 -66.12 -3.59 -12.02
CA SER A 25 -67.06 -4.44 -11.30
C SER A 25 -66.50 -4.73 -9.91
N ASN A 26 -67.34 -4.49 -8.90
CA ASN A 26 -67.15 -4.79 -7.48
C ASN A 26 -66.21 -3.87 -6.70
N TYR A 27 -66.68 -2.64 -6.48
CA TYR A 27 -66.29 -1.87 -5.29
C TYR A 27 -66.84 -2.60 -4.06
N THR A 28 -65.98 -3.36 -3.39
CA THR A 28 -66.23 -3.87 -2.04
C THR A 28 -65.45 -2.96 -1.11
N PRO A 29 -66.06 -2.33 -0.09
CA PRO A 29 -65.33 -1.45 0.82
C PRO A 29 -64.23 -2.27 1.51
N SER A 30 -62.98 -1.96 1.18
CA SER A 30 -61.84 -2.47 1.94
C SER A 30 -61.96 -1.87 3.33
N VAL A 31 -62.33 -2.71 4.29
CA VAL A 31 -62.12 -2.43 5.70
C VAL A 31 -60.64 -2.06 5.82
N PHE A 32 -60.36 -0.85 6.28
CA PHE A 32 -59.03 -0.51 6.78
C PHE A 32 -58.79 -1.45 7.96
N GLU A 33 -58.16 -2.60 7.72
CA GLU A 33 -57.47 -3.29 8.79
C GLU A 33 -56.38 -2.33 9.24
N GLU A 34 -56.55 -1.82 10.45
CA GLU A 34 -55.53 -1.10 11.18
C GLU A 34 -54.26 -1.97 11.13
N PRO A 35 -53.14 -1.46 10.58
CA PRO A 35 -51.93 -2.27 10.44
C PRO A 35 -51.60 -2.83 11.83
N ALA A 36 -51.48 -4.16 11.90
CA ALA A 36 -51.11 -4.84 13.13
C ALA A 36 -49.90 -4.11 13.75
N PRO A 37 -49.88 -3.88 15.07
CA PRO A 37 -48.80 -3.15 15.71
C PRO A 37 -47.48 -3.79 15.30
N GLU A 38 -46.58 -3.01 14.69
CA GLU A 38 -45.27 -3.47 14.27
C GLU A 38 -44.62 -4.17 15.47
N ALA A 39 -44.37 -5.47 15.34
CA ALA A 39 -43.79 -6.24 16.42
C ALA A 39 -42.43 -5.62 16.76
N ASP A 40 -42.27 -5.17 18.01
CA ASP A 40 -40.98 -4.67 18.48
C ASP A 40 -39.98 -5.83 18.51
N LEU A 41 -39.20 -5.95 17.43
CA LEU A 41 -38.17 -6.98 17.24
C LEU A 41 -37.01 -6.84 18.25
N CYS A 42 -36.99 -5.76 19.04
CA CYS A 42 -36.01 -5.49 20.07
C CYS A 42 -36.53 -5.74 21.49
N ALA A 43 -37.81 -6.08 21.66
CA ALA A 43 -38.40 -6.41 22.94
C ALA A 43 -37.66 -7.60 23.59
N GLY A 44 -37.06 -7.38 24.77
CA GLY A 44 -36.33 -8.40 25.52
C GLY A 44 -34.92 -8.72 25.00
N LYS A 45 -34.44 -8.03 23.96
CA LYS A 45 -33.09 -8.21 23.43
C LYS A 45 -32.10 -7.26 24.10
N THR A 46 -31.15 -7.80 24.85
CA THR A 46 -30.06 -7.01 25.45
C THR A 46 -28.85 -7.01 24.51
N CYS A 47 -28.44 -5.83 24.07
CA CYS A 47 -27.23 -5.66 23.28
C CYS A 47 -26.00 -5.45 24.18
N PRO A 48 -24.79 -5.84 23.73
CA PRO A 48 -23.54 -5.53 24.41
C PRO A 48 -23.37 -4.03 24.66
N ALA A 49 -22.57 -3.66 25.67
CA ALA A 49 -22.33 -2.27 26.05
C ALA A 49 -21.90 -1.41 24.85
N GLY A 50 -22.61 -0.30 24.61
CA GLY A 50 -22.37 0.62 23.48
C GLY A 50 -23.09 0.26 22.18
N GLN A 51 -23.88 -0.82 22.15
CA GLN A 51 -24.73 -1.19 21.02
C GLN A 51 -26.21 -0.96 21.33
N THR A 52 -26.96 -0.58 20.31
CA THR A 52 -28.41 -0.38 20.34
C THR A 52 -29.08 -1.39 19.42
N CYS A 53 -30.22 -1.93 19.85
CA CYS A 53 -31.01 -2.82 18.99
C CYS A 53 -31.80 -1.99 17.98
N SER A 54 -31.66 -2.30 16.70
CA SER A 54 -32.49 -1.78 15.62
C SER A 54 -32.93 -2.95 14.75
N ASN A 55 -34.24 -3.09 14.53
CA ASN A 55 -34.85 -4.18 13.76
C ASN A 55 -34.40 -5.58 14.20
N GLY A 56 -34.28 -5.80 15.51
CA GLY A 56 -33.83 -7.08 16.06
C GLY A 56 -32.35 -7.38 15.84
N ILE A 57 -31.52 -6.42 15.43
CA ILE A 57 -30.07 -6.57 15.27
C ILE A 57 -29.38 -5.56 16.20
N CYS A 58 -28.40 -6.03 16.96
CA CYS A 58 -27.55 -5.13 17.76
C CYS A 58 -26.50 -4.49 16.86
N GLY A 59 -26.48 -3.17 16.84
CA GLY A 59 -25.52 -2.38 16.07
C GLY A 59 -25.07 -1.15 16.86
N CYS A 60 -24.19 -0.36 16.30
CA CYS A 60 -23.75 0.88 16.93
C CYS A 60 -24.77 1.99 16.66
N GLU A 61 -25.15 2.74 17.70
CA GLU A 61 -26.05 3.90 17.56
C GLU A 61 -25.46 4.95 16.60
N THR A 62 -24.15 5.16 16.70
CA THR A 62 -23.35 5.92 15.75
C THR A 62 -22.06 5.16 15.46
N GLY A 63 -21.59 5.24 14.22
CA GLY A 63 -20.35 4.56 13.81
C GLY A 63 -20.56 3.18 13.20
N LYS A 64 -19.54 2.33 13.33
CA LYS A 64 -19.54 0.94 12.85
C LYS A 64 -19.01 -0.01 13.91
N LEU A 65 -19.37 -1.29 13.77
CA LEU A 65 -18.93 -2.34 14.68
C LEU A 65 -17.57 -2.89 14.25
N CYS A 66 -16.57 -2.79 15.12
CA CYS A 66 -15.28 -3.44 14.96
C CYS A 66 -15.11 -4.52 16.03
N GLY A 67 -15.28 -5.78 15.64
CA GLY A 67 -15.37 -6.89 16.60
C GLY A 67 -16.59 -6.75 17.52
N LYS A 68 -16.36 -6.38 18.79
CA LYS A 68 -17.42 -6.14 19.78
C LYS A 68 -17.58 -4.66 20.16
N THR A 69 -16.73 -3.79 19.63
CA THR A 69 -16.63 -2.38 20.03
C THR A 69 -17.17 -1.49 18.92
N CYS A 70 -17.95 -0.48 19.31
CA CYS A 70 -18.41 0.55 18.40
C CYS A 70 -17.33 1.62 18.23
N ILE A 71 -16.96 1.88 16.98
CA ILE A 71 -15.97 2.89 16.60
C ILE A 71 -16.60 3.90 15.65
N PRO A 72 -16.09 5.15 15.57
CA PRO A 72 -16.55 6.14 14.59
C PRO A 72 -16.51 5.62 13.14
N SER A 73 -17.43 6.06 12.28
CA SER A 73 -17.50 5.55 10.89
C SER A 73 -16.25 5.86 10.05
N ASN A 74 -15.54 6.93 10.40
CA ASN A 74 -14.28 7.34 9.77
C ASN A 74 -13.05 6.60 10.32
N ALA A 75 -13.21 5.85 11.41
CA ALA A 75 -12.17 4.96 11.92
C ALA A 75 -12.11 3.68 11.07
N CYS A 76 -10.98 2.99 11.08
CA CYS A 76 -10.81 1.71 10.40
C CYS A 76 -10.80 0.55 11.41
N CYS A 77 -11.25 -0.62 11.00
CA CYS A 77 -11.15 -1.86 11.78
C CYS A 77 -10.06 -2.78 11.21
N THR A 78 -9.93 -2.77 9.89
CA THR A 78 -9.03 -3.62 9.10
C THR A 78 -8.46 -2.82 7.94
N ASN A 79 -7.44 -3.35 7.26
CA ASN A 79 -6.87 -2.68 6.09
C ASN A 79 -7.87 -2.53 4.93
N SER A 80 -8.93 -3.35 4.85
CA SER A 80 -9.96 -3.17 3.81
C SER A 80 -10.85 -1.95 4.02
N ASP A 81 -10.85 -1.36 5.22
CA ASP A 81 -11.51 -0.08 5.49
C ASP A 81 -10.73 1.11 4.90
N CYS A 82 -9.49 0.89 4.45
CA CYS A 82 -8.59 1.92 3.95
C CYS A 82 -8.31 1.69 2.47
N VAL A 83 -8.58 2.70 1.63
CA VAL A 83 -8.48 2.55 0.16
C VAL A 83 -7.04 2.35 -0.31
N THR A 84 -6.10 3.13 0.22
CA THR A 84 -4.68 3.16 -0.19
C THR A 84 -3.72 3.14 1.00
N GLN A 85 -4.24 2.80 2.19
CA GLN A 85 -3.60 2.98 3.48
C GLN A 85 -3.77 1.71 4.33
N ASN A 86 -3.04 1.61 5.43
CA ASN A 86 -3.24 0.55 6.41
C ASN A 86 -4.03 1.09 7.60
N CYS A 87 -4.82 0.23 8.22
CA CYS A 87 -5.48 0.56 9.46
C CYS A 87 -4.50 0.43 10.62
N VAL A 88 -4.13 1.56 11.23
CA VAL A 88 -3.21 1.61 12.37
C VAL A 88 -3.92 2.34 13.50
N ASN A 89 -4.13 1.65 14.63
CA ASN A 89 -4.80 2.19 15.81
C ASN A 89 -6.14 2.89 15.50
N GLY A 90 -6.95 2.27 14.63
CA GLY A 90 -8.26 2.78 14.25
C GLY A 90 -8.24 3.95 13.26
N THR A 91 -7.09 4.33 12.72
CA THR A 91 -6.97 5.37 11.69
C THR A 91 -6.30 4.83 10.43
N CYS A 92 -6.82 5.20 9.25
CA CYS A 92 -6.12 4.92 8.01
C CYS A 92 -4.87 5.79 7.94
N ALA A 93 -3.71 5.14 7.97
CA ALA A 93 -2.40 5.77 7.85
C ALA A 93 -1.68 5.21 6.62
N PRO A 94 -0.80 5.98 5.95
CA PRO A 94 0.07 5.45 4.90
C PRO A 94 0.66 4.12 5.34
N ALA A 95 0.64 3.12 4.46
CA ALA A 95 1.25 1.83 4.76
C ALA A 95 2.68 2.08 5.23
N LYS A 96 2.97 1.79 6.50
CA LYS A 96 4.31 1.94 7.04
C LYS A 96 5.18 0.89 6.36
N GLU A 97 6.16 1.36 5.63
CA GLU A 97 7.11 0.50 4.97
C GLU A 97 8.35 0.37 5.81
N CYS A 98 8.81 -0.87 5.91
CA CYS A 98 9.97 -1.22 6.69
C CYS A 98 11.18 -1.39 5.80
N SER A 99 12.36 -1.08 6.33
CA SER A 99 13.61 -1.19 5.60
C SER A 99 14.00 -2.65 5.40
N ILE A 100 15.01 -2.92 4.57
CA ILE A 100 15.58 -4.26 4.45
C ILE A 100 15.94 -4.82 5.84
N GLY A 101 15.51 -6.06 6.10
CA GLY A 101 15.72 -6.75 7.37
C GLY A 101 14.69 -6.42 8.46
N GLU A 102 13.72 -5.55 8.18
CA GLU A 102 12.62 -5.20 9.09
C GLU A 102 11.29 -5.80 8.61
N GLN A 103 10.36 -5.99 9.55
CA GLN A 103 8.98 -6.39 9.32
C GLN A 103 8.04 -5.50 10.15
N LEU A 104 6.79 -5.35 9.70
CA LEU A 104 5.79 -4.58 10.42
C LEU A 104 5.15 -5.46 11.53
N GLU A 105 5.33 -5.06 12.78
CA GLU A 105 4.76 -5.70 13.97
C GLU A 105 4.16 -4.61 14.87
N ASP A 106 2.89 -4.74 15.25
CA ASP A 106 2.17 -3.75 16.07
C ASP A 106 2.26 -2.28 15.60
N GLY A 107 2.37 -2.07 14.28
CA GLY A 107 2.49 -0.73 13.68
C GLY A 107 3.91 -0.16 13.71
N GLU A 108 4.90 -0.94 14.13
CA GLU A 108 6.31 -0.59 14.15
C GLU A 108 7.15 -1.51 13.26
N CYS A 109 8.26 -0.96 12.74
CA CYS A 109 9.21 -1.75 11.98
C CYS A 109 10.23 -2.33 12.95
N VAL A 110 10.19 -3.64 13.12
CA VAL A 110 11.08 -4.41 13.99
C VAL A 110 11.95 -5.33 13.14
N CYS A 111 13.14 -5.70 13.62
CA CYS A 111 13.96 -6.64 12.85
C CYS A 111 13.26 -7.98 12.70
N SER A 112 13.25 -8.52 11.48
CA SER A 112 12.65 -9.83 11.20
C SER A 112 13.48 -10.97 11.81
N ALA A 113 12.93 -12.18 11.81
CA ALA A 113 13.48 -13.33 12.56
C ALA A 113 14.95 -13.66 12.25
N ASP A 114 15.43 -13.38 11.02
CA ASP A 114 16.81 -13.65 10.60
C ASP A 114 17.77 -12.46 10.75
N PHE A 115 17.28 -11.36 11.32
CA PHE A 115 18.01 -10.11 11.47
C PHE A 115 18.12 -9.71 12.94
N ILE A 116 19.09 -8.85 13.23
CA ILE A 116 19.33 -8.23 14.54
C ILE A 116 19.52 -6.73 14.36
N LYS A 117 19.07 -5.95 15.35
CA LYS A 117 19.32 -4.50 15.35
C LYS A 117 20.79 -4.26 15.64
N CYS A 118 21.46 -3.55 14.73
CA CYS A 118 22.82 -3.07 14.91
C CYS A 118 22.80 -1.56 15.17
N PRO A 119 22.97 -1.10 16.42
CA PRO A 119 22.94 0.31 16.77
C PRO A 119 24.01 1.12 16.02
N GLU A 120 25.22 0.57 15.88
CA GLU A 120 26.38 1.21 15.27
C GLU A 120 26.19 1.47 13.78
N GLN A 121 25.38 0.65 13.10
CA GLN A 121 25.01 0.84 11.69
C GLN A 121 23.59 1.41 11.51
N GLY A 122 22.86 1.64 12.61
CA GLY A 122 21.51 2.22 12.61
C GLY A 122 20.39 1.33 12.04
N LYS A 123 20.66 0.08 11.67
CA LYS A 123 19.72 -0.77 10.90
C LYS A 123 19.69 -2.23 11.35
N CYS A 124 18.74 -2.98 10.83
CA CYS A 124 18.69 -4.43 10.98
C CYS A 124 19.70 -5.07 10.02
N ILE A 125 20.60 -5.89 10.55
CA ILE A 125 21.59 -6.66 9.77
C ILE A 125 21.37 -8.15 9.97
N LYS A 126 21.83 -8.98 9.04
CA LYS A 126 21.64 -10.43 9.12
C LYS A 126 22.31 -11.00 10.37
N LYS A 127 21.68 -11.99 11.02
CA LYS A 127 22.31 -12.72 12.13
C LYS A 127 23.66 -13.29 11.69
N GLY A 128 24.67 -13.10 12.54
CA GLY A 128 26.05 -13.51 12.26
C GLY A 128 26.88 -12.47 11.51
N SER A 129 26.27 -11.39 11.01
CA SER A 129 27.03 -10.26 10.49
C SER A 129 27.69 -9.45 11.60
N CYS A 130 28.86 -8.88 11.32
CA CYS A 130 29.51 -7.95 12.24
C CYS A 130 28.73 -6.62 12.30
N CYS A 131 28.51 -6.11 13.50
CA CYS A 131 27.89 -4.80 13.73
C CYS A 131 28.94 -3.71 13.91
N TYR A 132 29.99 -4.03 14.67
CA TYR A 132 31.14 -3.15 14.95
C TYR A 132 32.43 -3.98 15.06
N HIS A 133 33.58 -3.30 15.18
CA HIS A 133 34.90 -3.93 15.22
C HIS A 133 35.06 -5.02 16.30
N GLY A 134 34.45 -4.86 17.48
CA GLY A 134 34.55 -5.85 18.56
C GLY A 134 33.81 -7.16 18.29
N ASN A 135 33.03 -7.26 17.20
CA ASN A 135 32.50 -8.54 16.73
C ASN A 135 33.51 -9.33 15.88
N CYS A 136 34.64 -8.73 15.54
CA CYS A 136 35.64 -9.31 14.67
C CYS A 136 36.85 -9.83 15.44
N PRO A 137 37.60 -10.78 14.85
CA PRO A 137 38.91 -11.17 15.36
C PRO A 137 39.86 -9.97 15.49
N ARG A 138 40.89 -10.13 16.31
CA ARG A 138 41.94 -9.12 16.44
C ARG A 138 42.61 -8.86 15.08
N PHE A 139 42.85 -7.59 14.75
CA PHE A 139 43.38 -7.11 13.47
C PHE A 139 42.44 -7.27 12.27
N ASN A 140 41.13 -7.43 12.54
CA ASN A 140 40.11 -7.38 11.51
C ASN A 140 39.14 -6.23 11.80
N ARG A 141 38.81 -5.44 10.78
CA ARG A 141 37.71 -4.48 10.81
C ARG A 141 36.39 -5.14 10.40
N CYS A 142 35.30 -4.59 10.93
CA CYS A 142 33.97 -4.92 10.45
C CYS A 142 33.67 -4.11 9.19
N GLN A 143 33.38 -4.77 8.07
CA GLN A 143 32.81 -4.11 6.91
C GLN A 143 31.32 -3.85 7.14
N PRO A 144 30.86 -2.59 7.16
CA PRO A 144 29.44 -2.30 7.36
C PRO A 144 28.57 -2.98 6.30
N THR A 145 27.39 -3.41 6.71
CA THR A 145 26.39 -3.90 5.74
C THR A 145 25.99 -2.74 4.85
N THR A 146 26.03 -2.91 3.53
CA THR A 146 25.61 -1.88 2.57
C THR A 146 24.66 -2.45 1.52
N TYR A 147 23.81 -1.58 0.97
CA TYR A 147 22.87 -1.94 -0.08
C TYR A 147 23.24 -1.29 -1.40
N ARG A 148 23.02 -2.02 -2.49
CA ARG A 148 23.32 -1.57 -3.83
C ARG A 148 22.29 -2.11 -4.82
N SER A 149 21.93 -1.34 -5.83
CA SER A 149 21.09 -1.80 -6.92
C SER A 149 21.45 -1.10 -8.23
N SER A 150 21.34 -1.82 -9.33
CA SER A 150 21.42 -1.23 -10.67
C SER A 150 20.05 -0.72 -11.07
N VAL A 151 19.92 0.61 -11.20
CA VAL A 151 18.73 1.27 -11.74
C VAL A 151 18.97 1.52 -13.22
N CYS A 152 18.00 1.12 -14.04
CA CYS A 152 18.08 1.14 -15.48
C CYS A 152 16.95 2.00 -16.07
N ILE A 153 17.31 2.84 -17.04
CA ILE A 153 16.39 3.68 -17.81
C ILE A 153 16.49 3.28 -19.27
N VAL A 154 15.35 3.02 -19.91
CA VAL A 154 15.25 2.67 -21.33
C VAL A 154 14.33 3.66 -22.04
N LEU A 155 14.86 4.34 -23.06
CA LEU A 155 14.13 5.28 -23.91
C LEU A 155 14.30 4.91 -25.38
N GLY A 156 13.24 4.40 -26.00
CA GLY A 156 13.32 3.78 -27.33
C GLY A 156 14.22 2.56 -27.31
N GLU A 157 15.28 2.56 -28.12
CA GLU A 157 16.28 1.49 -28.19
C GLU A 157 17.48 1.70 -27.26
N LYS A 158 17.57 2.84 -26.58
CA LYS A 158 18.70 3.16 -25.71
C LYS A 158 18.42 2.71 -24.28
N LYS A 159 19.33 1.92 -23.69
CA LYS A 159 19.34 1.51 -22.28
C LYS A 159 20.58 2.08 -21.60
N VAL A 160 20.42 2.67 -20.42
CA VAL A 160 21.53 3.03 -19.53
C VAL A 160 21.21 2.54 -18.13
N CYS A 161 22.17 1.89 -17.48
CA CYS A 161 22.07 1.52 -16.08
C CYS A 161 23.18 2.18 -15.28
N ARG A 162 22.85 2.58 -14.05
CA ARG A 162 23.83 2.99 -13.05
C ARG A 162 23.60 2.21 -11.78
N THR A 163 24.71 1.86 -11.16
CA THR A 163 24.72 1.19 -9.87
C THR A 163 24.73 2.26 -8.79
N LEU A 164 23.64 2.30 -8.02
CA LEU A 164 23.44 3.19 -6.90
C LEU A 164 23.56 2.38 -5.60
N GLY A 165 24.05 3.01 -4.54
CA GLY A 165 24.19 2.38 -3.23
C GLY A 165 24.06 3.38 -2.09
N GLU A 166 24.13 2.93 -0.84
CA GLU A 166 23.96 3.83 0.32
C GLU A 166 24.96 4.99 0.35
N GLN A 167 26.20 4.77 -0.10
CA GLN A 167 27.23 5.82 -0.16
C GLN A 167 27.18 6.67 -1.44
N ARG A 168 26.55 6.13 -2.50
CA ARG A 168 26.34 6.83 -3.78
C ARG A 168 24.87 6.70 -4.15
N ASN A 169 24.06 7.45 -3.41
CA ASN A 169 22.62 7.36 -3.47
C ASN A 169 22.01 8.17 -4.64
N SER A 170 22.82 8.96 -5.35
CA SER A 170 22.36 9.73 -6.50
C SER A 170 23.26 9.59 -7.72
N ASP A 171 22.65 9.68 -8.90
CA ASP A 171 23.36 9.72 -10.19
C ASP A 171 22.47 10.36 -11.27
N PHE A 172 23.09 10.78 -12.37
CA PHE A 172 22.39 11.31 -13.54
C PHE A 172 22.53 10.39 -14.75
N TYR A 173 21.46 10.28 -15.52
CA TYR A 173 21.38 9.47 -16.73
C TYR A 173 21.14 10.39 -17.91
N GLN A 174 22.04 10.33 -18.89
CA GLN A 174 21.86 11.04 -20.16
C GLN A 174 21.39 10.06 -21.24
N LEU A 175 20.14 10.22 -21.69
CA LEU A 175 19.57 9.42 -22.79
C LEU A 175 19.06 10.36 -23.89
N GLY A 176 19.83 10.48 -24.96
CA GLY A 176 19.55 11.46 -26.02
C GLY A 176 19.63 12.87 -25.48
N ASN A 177 18.55 13.65 -25.64
CA ASN A 177 18.46 15.02 -25.15
C ASN A 177 17.84 15.12 -23.75
N SER A 178 17.46 13.99 -23.15
CA SER A 178 16.85 13.93 -21.84
C SER A 178 17.89 13.60 -20.77
N THR A 179 17.77 14.27 -19.63
CA THR A 179 18.54 13.99 -18.42
C THR A 179 17.57 13.52 -17.34
N TYR A 180 17.93 12.44 -16.66
CA TYR A 180 17.19 11.92 -15.51
C TYR A 180 18.10 12.01 -14.29
N ASN A 181 17.76 12.86 -13.32
CA ASN A 181 18.41 12.87 -12.02
C ASN A 181 17.70 11.86 -11.12
N THR A 182 18.44 10.92 -10.55
CA THR A 182 17.90 9.85 -9.72
C THR A 182 18.51 9.91 -8.33
N ASP A 183 17.66 9.91 -7.31
CA ASP A 183 18.05 9.82 -5.90
C ASP A 183 17.38 8.60 -5.26
N ILE A 184 18.11 7.78 -4.51
CA ILE A 184 17.55 6.72 -3.68
C ILE A 184 16.99 7.35 -2.41
N LEU A 185 15.70 7.09 -2.16
CA LEU A 185 14.97 7.54 -0.99
C LEU A 185 14.90 6.45 0.08
N ALA A 186 14.66 5.20 -0.30
CA ALA A 186 14.56 4.09 0.66
C ALA A 186 14.81 2.71 0.00
N TRP A 187 15.34 1.79 0.82
CA TRP A 187 15.52 0.37 0.51
C TRP A 187 14.48 -0.44 1.28
N LEU A 188 13.51 -1.05 0.59
CA LEU A 188 12.34 -1.63 1.25
C LEU A 188 12.53 -3.13 1.53
N SER A 189 11.93 -3.60 2.63
CA SER A 189 11.89 -5.02 3.05
C SER A 189 11.35 -5.97 1.98
N THR A 190 10.52 -5.49 1.07
CA THR A 190 9.98 -6.25 -0.07
C THR A 190 11.01 -6.52 -1.18
N GLY A 191 12.22 -5.94 -1.09
CA GLY A 191 13.21 -5.95 -2.17
C GLY A 191 12.98 -4.84 -3.20
N ASP A 192 12.04 -3.93 -2.93
CA ASP A 192 11.75 -2.77 -3.78
C ASP A 192 12.65 -1.58 -3.43
N LEU A 193 12.85 -0.72 -4.42
CA LEU A 193 13.64 0.50 -4.28
C LEU A 193 12.74 1.73 -4.46
N ARG A 194 12.70 2.61 -3.47
CA ARG A 194 12.06 3.91 -3.64
C ARG A 194 13.09 4.92 -4.12
N VAL A 195 12.79 5.56 -5.24
CA VAL A 195 13.64 6.56 -5.89
C VAL A 195 12.86 7.84 -6.15
N SER A 196 13.56 8.97 -6.21
CA SER A 196 13.09 10.19 -6.84
C SER A 196 13.76 10.31 -8.20
N ILE A 197 12.98 10.43 -9.28
CA ILE A 197 13.50 10.66 -10.62
C ILE A 197 12.93 11.96 -11.13
N ASN A 198 13.79 12.96 -11.38
CA ASN A 198 13.39 14.32 -11.75
C ASN A 198 12.37 14.93 -10.75
N GLY A 199 12.51 14.61 -9.46
CA GLY A 199 11.62 15.06 -8.39
C GLY A 199 10.33 14.24 -8.23
N GLN A 200 10.08 13.22 -9.07
CA GLN A 200 8.94 12.32 -8.94
C GLN A 200 9.30 11.06 -8.15
N ASN A 201 8.54 10.76 -7.10
CA ASN A 201 8.78 9.59 -6.25
C ASN A 201 8.15 8.34 -6.87
N ILE A 202 8.98 7.34 -7.16
CA ILE A 202 8.59 6.08 -7.81
C ILE A 202 9.13 4.92 -6.98
N THR A 203 8.37 3.82 -6.92
CA THR A 203 8.85 2.58 -6.32
C THR A 203 9.16 1.58 -7.43
N LEU A 204 10.42 1.22 -7.59
CA LEU A 204 10.91 0.27 -8.59
C LEU A 204 10.98 -1.13 -7.96
N ARG A 205 10.16 -2.05 -8.47
CA ARG A 205 10.23 -3.45 -8.08
C ARG A 205 11.29 -4.18 -8.91
N ALA A 206 11.95 -5.15 -8.30
CA ALA A 206 13.01 -5.90 -8.98
C ALA A 206 12.49 -6.53 -10.28
N ASN A 207 13.19 -6.27 -11.38
CA ASN A 207 12.90 -6.75 -12.73
C ASN A 207 11.51 -6.39 -13.28
N ASN A 208 10.78 -5.48 -12.64
CA ASN A 208 9.52 -4.95 -13.15
C ASN A 208 9.73 -3.55 -13.71
N THR A 209 9.01 -3.27 -14.80
CA THR A 209 9.11 -1.99 -15.50
C THR A 209 8.04 -1.02 -15.03
N GLU A 210 8.46 0.18 -14.65
CA GLU A 210 7.61 1.35 -14.44
C GLU A 210 7.79 2.34 -15.58
N MET A 211 6.74 3.11 -15.90
CA MET A 211 6.77 4.11 -16.96
C MET A 211 6.88 5.52 -16.38
N LEU A 212 7.82 6.32 -16.88
CA LEU A 212 7.99 7.73 -16.54
C LEU A 212 8.38 8.53 -17.77
N ASP A 213 7.58 9.54 -18.15
CA ASP A 213 7.87 10.42 -19.28
C ASP A 213 8.23 9.67 -20.58
N GLY A 214 7.56 8.56 -20.84
CA GLY A 214 7.82 7.69 -22.00
C GLY A 214 9.07 6.80 -21.91
N ALA A 215 9.84 6.90 -20.82
CA ALA A 215 10.92 5.98 -20.50
C ALA A 215 10.41 4.80 -19.64
N LYS A 216 11.04 3.65 -19.84
CA LYS A 216 10.90 2.46 -19.00
C LYS A 216 11.97 2.48 -17.92
N LEU A 217 11.57 2.30 -16.68
CA LEU A 217 12.42 2.30 -15.50
C LEU A 217 12.34 0.94 -14.82
N TYR A 218 13.45 0.38 -14.37
CA TYR A 218 13.46 -0.81 -13.52
C TYR A 218 14.74 -0.88 -12.70
N GLN A 219 14.74 -1.77 -11.71
CA GLN A 219 15.94 -2.11 -10.94
C GLN A 219 16.21 -3.61 -11.05
N GLU A 220 17.49 -4.01 -11.12
CA GLU A 220 17.89 -5.41 -11.42
C GLU A 220 17.94 -6.33 -10.19
N GLY A 221 17.61 -5.81 -9.01
CA GLY A 221 17.71 -6.48 -7.71
C GLY A 221 18.49 -5.62 -6.71
N ILE A 222 18.35 -5.93 -5.42
CA ILE A 222 19.14 -5.31 -4.36
C ILE A 222 20.19 -6.30 -3.89
N ASP A 223 21.45 -5.92 -4.06
CA ASP A 223 22.61 -6.61 -3.50
C ASP A 223 22.81 -6.14 -2.05
N ILE A 224 23.00 -7.09 -1.15
CA ILE A 224 23.44 -6.82 0.23
C ILE A 224 24.93 -7.20 0.31
N LEU A 225 25.76 -6.23 0.64
CA LEU A 225 27.22 -6.36 0.73
C LEU A 225 27.68 -6.13 2.17
N GLY A 226 28.88 -6.58 2.51
CA GLY A 226 29.48 -6.37 3.83
C GLY A 226 28.85 -7.23 4.93
N GLY A 227 28.94 -6.75 6.17
CA GLY A 227 28.57 -7.51 7.37
C GLY A 227 29.59 -8.60 7.72
N ASN A 228 30.77 -8.60 7.10
CA ASN A 228 31.85 -9.55 7.34
C ASN A 228 33.07 -8.86 7.96
N CYS A 229 33.88 -9.64 8.67
CA CYS A 229 35.16 -9.20 9.19
C CYS A 229 36.23 -9.36 8.13
N GLU A 230 36.98 -8.30 7.85
CA GLU A 230 38.11 -8.29 6.91
C GLU A 230 39.39 -7.90 7.64
N PRO A 231 40.55 -8.44 7.25
CA PRO A 231 41.83 -7.97 7.77
C PRO A 231 41.94 -6.45 7.61
N ASP A 232 42.55 -5.80 8.60
CA ASP A 232 42.97 -4.42 8.43
C ASP A 232 43.95 -4.36 7.25
N GLU A 233 43.81 -3.35 6.38
CA GLU A 233 44.80 -3.12 5.33
C GLU A 233 46.11 -2.74 6.02
N ASP A 234 47.19 -3.45 5.69
CA ASP A 234 48.52 -3.06 6.14
C ASP A 234 48.78 -1.66 5.57
N ASP A 235 49.09 -0.70 6.44
CA ASP A 235 49.46 0.67 6.05
C ASP A 235 50.82 0.63 5.31
N ASP A 236 50.81 0.29 4.01
CA ASP A 236 51.97 0.34 3.09
C ASP A 236 52.32 1.78 2.67
#